data_AF-J7R6G0-F1
#
_entry.id   AF-J7R6G0-F1
#
_cell.length_a   1.000
_cell.length_b   1.000
_cell.length_c   1.000
_cell.angle_alpha   90.00
_cell.angle_beta   90.00
_cell.angle_gamma   90.00
#
_symmetry.space_group_name_H-M   'P 1'
#
loop_
_entity.id
_entity.type
_entity.pdbx_description
1 polymer ?
#
loop_
_entity_poly.entity_id
_entity_poly.type
_entity_poly.pdbx_seq_one_letter_code
_entity_poly.pdbx_strand_id
1 'polypeptide(L)'
;MKLTSIHLEILRRVNELQPKDSRIQAASLPHLSAKEVNFAISDLADIGFIDVIRSKSAEGGLIANEITSKGFAFLSEIGAEKNSSMSTH
;
A
#
# COMPACT_ATOMS: atom_id res chain seq x y z
N MET A 1 -7.99 0.88 -13.62
CA MET A 1 -8.58 0.52 -12.31
C MET A 1 -8.67 1.78 -11.44
N LYS A 2 -9.62 1.86 -10.50
CA LYS A 2 -9.74 2.99 -9.57
C LYS A 2 -9.16 2.59 -8.21
N LEU A 3 -8.19 3.37 -7.71
CA LEU A 3 -7.65 3.18 -6.37
C LEU A 3 -8.72 3.51 -5.33
N THR A 4 -8.89 2.62 -4.35
CA THR A 4 -9.81 2.79 -3.22
C THR A 4 -9.06 3.18 -1.95
N SER A 5 -9.78 3.49 -0.88
CA SER A 5 -9.19 3.80 0.43
C SER A 5 -8.27 2.69 0.96
N ILE A 6 -8.58 1.42 0.69
CA ILE A 6 -7.74 0.27 1.08
C ILE A 6 -6.39 0.31 0.38
N HIS A 7 -6.38 0.62 -0.93
CA HIS A 7 -5.14 0.74 -1.69
C HIS A 7 -4.26 1.87 -1.14
N LEU A 8 -4.87 3.02 -0.83
CA LEU A 8 -4.15 4.16 -0.27
C LEU A 8 -3.63 3.87 1.13
N GLU A 9 -4.38 3.16 1.97
CA GLU A 9 -3.91 2.75 3.30
C GLU A 9 -2.71 1.82 3.20
N ILE A 10 -2.79 0.76 2.38
CA ILE A 10 -1.68 -0.18 2.19
C ILE A 10 -0.45 0.55 1.66
N LEU A 11 -0.61 1.37 0.62
CA LEU A 11 0.49 2.10 0.00
C LEU A 11 1.16 3.07 0.99
N ARG A 12 0.38 3.79 1.81
CA ARG A 12 0.91 4.68 2.86
C ARG A 12 1.67 3.89 3.93
N ARG A 13 1.11 2.78 4.41
CA ARG A 13 1.79 1.97 5.43
C ARG A 13 3.09 1.38 4.92
N VAL A 14 3.12 0.88 3.68
CA VAL A 14 4.37 0.37 3.08
C VAL A 14 5.41 1.50 2.97
N ASN A 15 4.99 2.73 2.67
CA ASN A 15 5.89 3.88 2.67
C ASN A 15 6.40 4.29 4.06
N GLU A 16 5.57 4.20 5.10
CA GLU A 16 5.92 4.54 6.48
C GLU A 16 6.88 3.52 7.12
N LEU A 17 6.85 2.28 6.64
CA LEU A 17 7.58 1.14 7.23
C LEU A 17 8.96 0.87 6.59
N GLN A 18 9.40 1.75 5.68
CA GLN A 18 10.73 1.65 5.05
C GLN A 18 11.88 1.54 6.07
N PRO A 19 12.96 0.81 5.75
CA PRO A 19 13.04 -0.56 5.23
C PRO A 19 13.28 -1.59 6.35
N LYS A 20 13.20 -1.18 7.62
CA LYS A 20 13.70 -1.99 8.75
C LYS A 20 12.63 -2.79 9.46
N ASP A 21 11.37 -2.38 9.37
CA ASP A 21 10.36 -2.98 10.22
C ASP A 21 9.02 -3.02 9.53
N SER A 22 8.53 -4.25 9.36
CA SER A 22 7.13 -4.62 9.12
C SER A 22 6.68 -4.59 7.66
N ARG A 23 6.63 -5.78 7.10
CA ARG A 23 5.92 -6.07 5.86
C ARG A 23 4.40 -5.97 6.10
N ILE A 24 3.64 -5.48 5.13
CA ILE A 24 2.18 -5.40 5.24
C ILE A 24 1.54 -6.66 4.68
N GLN A 25 0.75 -7.33 5.50
CA GLN A 25 -0.05 -8.50 5.14
C GLN A 25 -1.45 -8.37 5.76
N ALA A 26 -2.35 -9.31 5.43
CA ALA A 26 -3.72 -9.32 5.97
C ALA A 26 -3.79 -9.14 7.50
N ALA A 27 -2.91 -9.83 8.25
CA ALA A 27 -2.83 -9.72 9.70
C ALA A 27 -2.45 -8.31 10.21
N SER A 28 -1.79 -7.50 9.39
CA SER A 28 -1.42 -6.12 9.71
C SER A 28 -2.62 -5.15 9.66
N LEU A 29 -3.74 -5.58 9.07
CA LEU A 29 -4.96 -4.80 8.87
C LEU A 29 -6.18 -5.59 9.40
N PRO A 30 -6.31 -5.78 10.74
CA PRO A 30 -7.32 -6.68 11.33
C PRO A 30 -8.77 -6.21 11.11
N HIS A 31 -8.96 -4.97 10.65
CA HIS A 31 -10.27 -4.42 10.32
C HIS A 31 -10.71 -4.74 8.88
N LEU A 32 -9.86 -5.39 8.08
CA LEU A 32 -10.15 -5.81 6.70
C LEU A 32 -10.10 -7.33 6.59
N SER A 33 -10.83 -7.89 5.62
CA SER A 33 -10.69 -9.32 5.33
C SER A 33 -9.36 -9.61 4.63
N ALA A 34 -8.80 -10.80 4.89
CA ALA A 34 -7.58 -11.23 4.21
C ALA A 34 -7.73 -11.25 2.68
N LYS A 35 -8.94 -11.51 2.18
CA LYS A 35 -9.26 -11.48 0.75
C LYS A 35 -9.10 -10.06 0.20
N GLU A 36 -9.71 -9.06 0.83
CA GLU A 36 -9.63 -7.65 0.39
C GLU A 36 -8.19 -7.12 0.42
N VAL A 37 -7.43 -7.45 1.47
CA VAL A 37 -6.02 -7.04 1.57
C VAL A 37 -5.20 -7.69 0.44
N ASN A 38 -5.37 -8.98 0.19
CA ASN A 38 -4.65 -9.66 -0.89
C ASN A 38 -5.01 -9.10 -2.27
N PHE A 39 -6.28 -8.80 -2.54
CA PHE A 39 -6.68 -8.15 -3.80
C PHE A 39 -6.01 -6.79 -3.96
N ALA A 40 -6.08 -5.93 -2.94
CA ALA A 40 -5.48 -4.61 -3.02
C ALA A 40 -3.95 -4.64 -3.14
N ILE A 41 -3.27 -5.60 -2.48
CA ILE A 41 -1.83 -5.82 -2.65
C ILE A 41 -1.52 -6.26 -4.09
N SER A 42 -2.30 -7.19 -4.66
CA SER A 42 -2.15 -7.64 -6.05
C SER A 42 -2.31 -6.47 -7.02
N ASP A 43 -3.36 -5.68 -6.85
CA ASP A 43 -3.66 -4.55 -7.72
C ASP A 43 -2.54 -3.48 -7.68
N LEU A 44 -2.00 -3.18 -6.49
CA LEU A 44 -0.88 -2.25 -6.33
C LEU A 44 0.41 -2.79 -6.97
N ALA A 45 0.63 -4.10 -6.93
CA ALA A 45 1.77 -4.75 -7.58
C ALA A 45 1.62 -4.71 -9.11
N ASP A 46 0.43 -5.00 -9.64
CA ASP A 46 0.14 -5.02 -11.07
C ASP A 46 0.35 -3.65 -11.73
N ILE A 47 0.06 -2.56 -11.00
CA ILE A 47 0.35 -1.19 -11.47
C ILE A 47 1.78 -0.73 -11.18
N GLY A 48 2.59 -1.58 -10.51
CA GLY A 48 3.99 -1.34 -10.19
C GLY A 48 4.20 -0.27 -9.12
N PHE A 49 3.32 -0.18 -8.13
CA PHE A 49 3.46 0.77 -7.02
C PHE A 49 4.22 0.17 -5.84
N ILE A 50 4.13 -1.15 -5.64
CA ILE A 50 4.82 -1.87 -4.57
C ILE A 50 5.47 -3.15 -5.11
N ASP A 51 6.50 -3.61 -4.43
CA ASP A 51 7.03 -4.96 -4.57
C ASP A 51 6.32 -5.90 -3.60
N VAL A 52 6.04 -7.11 -4.08
CA VAL A 52 5.29 -8.12 -3.32
C VAL A 52 6.05 -9.42 -3.19
N ILE A 53 5.92 -10.04 -2.02
CA ILE A 53 6.44 -11.37 -1.73
C ILE A 53 5.26 -12.27 -1.42
N ARG A 54 5.31 -13.52 -1.90
CA ARG A 54 4.32 -14.53 -1.53
C ARG A 54 4.69 -15.13 -0.17
N SER A 55 3.73 -15.16 0.75
CA SER A 55 3.89 -15.82 2.04
C SER A 55 4.15 -17.32 1.85
N LYS A 56 5.06 -17.87 2.67
CA LYS A 56 5.31 -19.32 2.78
C LYS A 56 4.43 -20.00 3.85
N SER A 57 3.53 -19.27 4.50
CA SER A 57 2.59 -19.85 5.47
C SER A 57 1.61 -20.81 4.77
N ALA A 58 1.07 -21.77 5.52
CA ALA A 58 0.10 -22.74 5.03
C ALA A 58 -1.19 -22.06 4.48
N GLU A 59 -1.51 -20.87 5.00
CA GLU A 59 -2.65 -20.06 4.57
C GLU A 59 -2.37 -19.26 3.28
N GLY A 60 -1.12 -19.25 2.79
CA GLY A 60 -0.71 -18.47 1.65
C GLY A 60 -0.88 -16.96 1.87
N GLY A 61 -0.89 -16.20 0.79
CA GLY A 61 -1.14 -14.76 0.80
C GLY A 61 -0.01 -13.91 0.21
N LEU A 62 -0.34 -12.65 -0.07
CA LEU A 62 0.58 -11.64 -0.55
C LEU A 62 1.03 -10.76 0.61
N ILE A 63 2.31 -10.42 0.55
CA ILE A 63 2.96 -9.57 1.52
C ILE A 63 3.52 -8.38 0.73
N ALA A 64 3.04 -7.17 1.02
CA ALA A 64 3.62 -5.96 0.48
C ALA A 64 4.96 -5.69 1.18
N ASN A 65 6.03 -5.64 0.40
CA ASN A 65 7.40 -5.59 0.88
C ASN A 65 7.93 -4.16 0.90
N GLU A 66 7.97 -3.53 -0.28
CA GLU A 66 8.58 -2.21 -0.45
C GLU A 66 7.75 -1.35 -1.40
N ILE A 67 7.80 -0.04 -1.18
CA ILE A 67 7.22 0.92 -2.12
C ILE A 67 8.23 1.18 -3.24
N THR A 68 7.76 1.14 -4.47
CA THR A 68 8.59 1.48 -5.63
C THR A 68 8.71 3.00 -5.78
N SER A 69 9.66 3.48 -6.58
CA SER A 69 9.76 4.91 -6.92
C SER A 69 8.48 5.46 -7.55
N LYS A 70 7.76 4.63 -8.33
CA LYS A 70 6.49 5.02 -8.96
C LYS A 70 5.37 5.19 -7.92
N GLY A 71 5.26 4.25 -6.99
CA GLY A 71 4.31 4.34 -5.88
C GLY A 71 4.59 5.54 -4.97
N PHE A 72 5.87 5.82 -4.70
CA PHE A 72 6.29 6.97 -3.90
C PHE A 72 5.95 8.31 -4.57
N ALA A 73 6.20 8.42 -5.87
CA ALA A 73 5.85 9.62 -6.64
C ALA A 73 4.34 9.88 -6.61
N PHE A 74 3.54 8.83 -6.80
CA PHE A 74 2.08 8.92 -6.70
C PHE A 74 1.61 9.36 -5.31
N LEU A 75 2.14 8.77 -4.22
CA LEU A 75 1.81 9.20 -2.86
C LEU A 75 2.17 10.67 -2.60
N SER A 76 3.30 11.12 -3.14
CA SER A 76 3.77 12.50 -3.00
C SER A 76 2.85 13.48 -3.74
N GLU A 77 2.36 13.10 -4.93
CA GLU A 77 1.41 13.90 -5.71
C GLU A 77 0.09 14.09 -4.96
N ILE A 78 -0.54 13.00 -4.50
CA ILE A 78 -1.81 13.09 -3.75
C ILE A 78 -1.65 13.72 -2.36
N GLY A 79 -0.45 13.66 -1.78
CA GLY A 79 -0.10 14.32 -0.52
C GLY A 79 0.06 15.84 -0.70
N ALA A 80 0.69 16.26 -1.79
CA ALA A 80 0.85 17.67 -2.15
C ALA A 80 -0.51 18.34 -2.48
N GLU A 81 -1.42 17.64 -3.16
CA GLU A 81 -2.78 18.12 -3.43
C GLU A 81 -3.55 18.49 -2.15
N LYS A 82 -3.28 17.77 -1.05
CA LYS A 82 -3.91 18.02 0.26
C LYS A 82 -3.37 19.28 0.94
N ASN A 83 -2.14 19.68 0.63
CA ASN A 83 -1.48 20.86 1.21
C ASN A 83 -1.70 22.12 0.35
N SER A 84 -1.89 21.98 -0.95
CA SER A 84 -2.22 23.11 -1.85
C SER A 84 -3.66 23.60 -1.71
N SER A 85 -4.56 22.80 -1.12
CA SER A 85 -5.95 23.21 -0.84
C SER A 85 -6.12 23.98 0.48
N MET A 86 -5.03 24.26 1.22
CA MET A 86 -5.04 24.97 2.50
C MET A 86 -4.14 26.21 2.47
N SER A 87 -4.17 26.97 1.38
CA SER A 87 -3.50 28.27 1.25
C SER A 87 -4.35 29.24 0.43
N THR A 88 -5.53 29.57 0.95
CA THR A 88 -6.26 30.79 0.62
C THR A 88 -6.88 31.32 1.89
N HIS A 89 -6.15 32.14 2.65
CA HIS A 89 -6.71 33.16 3.54
C HIS A 89 -5.63 34.19 3.88
#